data_AF-A0A4U2ZA20-F1
#
_entry.id   AF-A0A4U2ZA20-F1
#
_cell.length_a   1.000
_cell.length_b   1.000
_cell.length_c   1.000
_cell.angle_alpha   90.00
_cell.angle_beta   90.00
_cell.angle_gamma   90.00
#
_symmetry.space_group_name_H-M   'P 1'
#
loop_
_entity.id
_entity.type
_entity.pdbx_description
1 polymer ?
#
loop_
_entity_poly.entity_id
_entity_poly.type
_entity_poly.pdbx_seq_one_letter_code
_entity_poly.pdbx_strand_id
1 'polypeptide(L)' 'MNLGTHIRNAKIELSKVIFPTKGQVKQAYISVVIVVAVIAAFLALIDLIMSSVMSAILG' A
#
# COMPACT_ATOMS: atom_id res chain seq x y z
N MET A 1 -37.28 -5.82 27.23
CA MET A 1 -36.18 -6.15 26.30
C MET A 1 -35.96 -4.97 25.37
N ASN A 2 -34.85 -4.24 25.51
CA ASN A 2 -34.60 -3.00 24.77
C ASN A 2 -34.08 -3.31 23.34
N LEU A 3 -34.99 -3.53 22.38
CA LEU A 3 -34.63 -3.77 20.97
C LEU A 3 -33.77 -2.63 20.37
N GLY A 4 -34.00 -1.38 20.80
CA GLY A 4 -33.25 -0.22 20.32
C GLY A 4 -31.75 -0.28 20.63
N THR A 5 -31.35 -0.84 21.79
CA THR A 5 -29.93 -1.00 22.13
C THR A 5 -29.28 -2.15 21.36
N HIS A 6 -30.05 -3.20 21.03
CA HIS A 6 -29.56 -4.34 20.27
C HIS A 6 -29.27 -3.95 18.80
N ILE A 7 -30.16 -3.18 18.18
CA ILE A 7 -29.94 -2.68 16.80
C ILE A 7 -28.73 -1.73 16.74
N ARG A 8 -28.57 -0.87 17.76
CA ARG A 8 -27.42 0.04 17.86
C ARG A 8 -26.11 -0.72 18.03
N ASN A 9 -26.08 -1.74 18.89
CA ASN A 9 -24.88 -2.56 19.11
C ASN A 9 -24.52 -3.39 17.86
N ALA A 10 -25.51 -3.95 17.16
CA ALA A 10 -25.27 -4.69 15.92
C ALA A 10 -24.63 -3.82 14.82
N LYS A 11 -25.03 -2.55 14.68
CA LYS A 11 -24.39 -1.60 13.74
C LYS A 11 -22.93 -1.30 14.09
N ILE A 12 -22.59 -1.24 15.38
CA ILE A 12 -21.22 -0.98 15.84
C ILE A 12 -20.32 -2.18 15.57
N GLU A 13 -20.79 -3.41 15.84
CA GLU A 13 -20.07 -4.64 15.52
C GLU A 13 -19.85 -4.78 14.01
N LEU A 14 -20.87 -4.48 13.20
CA LEU A 14 -20.74 -4.49 11.74
C LEU A 14 -19.62 -3.54 11.27
N SER A 15 -19.55 -2.32 11.83
CA SER A 15 -18.50 -1.35 11.51
C SER A 15 -17.09 -1.82 11.85
N LYS A 16 -16.94 -2.75 12.80
CA LYS A 16 -15.63 -3.31 13.21
C LYS A 16 -15.12 -4.35 12.23
N VAL A 17 -16.02 -5.10 11.60
CA VAL A 17 -15.69 -6.16 10.63
C VAL A 17 -15.52 -5.60 9.21
N ILE A 18 -16.17 -4.47 8.89
CA ILE A 18 -16.28 -4.00 7.50
C ILE A 18 -15.03 -3.27 7.00
N PHE A 19 -14.23 -2.57 7.81
CA PHE A 19 -12.98 -1.97 7.31
C PHE A 19 -11.92 -1.75 8.39
N PRO A 20 -10.62 -1.95 8.08
CA PRO A 20 -9.52 -1.49 8.94
C PRO A 20 -9.64 0.01 9.22
N THR A 21 -9.16 0.44 10.38
CA THR A 21 -9.24 1.85 10.80
C THR A 21 -8.54 2.76 9.77
N LYS A 22 -9.08 3.96 9.52
CA LYS A 22 -8.54 4.90 8.52
C LYS A 22 -7.04 5.21 8.73
N GLY A 23 -6.55 5.14 9.97
CA GLY A 23 -5.15 5.29 10.32
C GLY A 23 -4.25 4.13 9.85
N GLN A 24 -4.70 2.88 10.04
CA GLN A 24 -3.96 1.69 9.62
C GLN A 24 -3.81 1.61 8.09
N VAL A 25 -4.85 2.02 7.34
CA VAL A 25 -4.80 2.07 5.87
C VAL A 25 -3.75 3.08 5.39
N LYS A 26 -3.69 4.26 6.00
CA LYS A 26 -2.69 5.29 5.64
C LYS A 26 -1.27 4.83 5.95
N GLN A 27 -1.06 4.17 7.09
CA GLN A 27 0.26 3.67 7.47
C GLN A 27 0.73 2.53 6.56
N ALA A 28 -0.16 1.57 6.25
CA ALA A 28 0.14 0.50 5.31
C ALA A 28 0.46 1.03 3.91
N TYR A 29 -0.31 2.03 3.43
CA TYR A 29 -0.05 2.68 2.15
C TYR A 29 1.34 3.32 2.10
N ILE A 30 1.72 4.11 3.11
CA ILE A 30 3.04 4.76 3.18
C ILE A 30 4.16 3.71 3.18
N SER A 31 4.00 2.62 3.94
CA SER A 31 4.98 1.54 4.00
C SER A 31 5.22 0.90 2.62
N VAL A 32 4.15 0.54 1.91
CA VAL A 32 4.26 -0.08 0.58
C VAL A 32 4.87 0.89 -0.43
N VAL A 33 4.48 2.16 -0.42
CA VAL A 33 5.02 3.18 -1.33
C VAL A 33 6.53 3.32 -1.15
N ILE A 34 7.03 3.35 0.09
CA ILE A 34 8.47 3.46 0.37
C ILE A 34 9.22 2.23 -0.17
N VAL A 35 8.74 1.03 0.13
CA VAL A 35 9.40 -0.21 -0.31
C VAL A 35 9.44 -0.30 -1.84
N VAL A 36 8.32 -0.02 -2.51
CA VAL A 36 8.24 -0.04 -3.97
C VAL A 36 9.14 1.03 -4.59
N ALA A 37 9.20 2.24 -4.00
CA ALA A 37 10.07 3.31 -4.50
C ALA A 37 11.55 2.93 -4.45
N VAL A 38 12.00 2.28 -3.38
CA VAL A 38 13.39 1.81 -3.25
C VAL A 38 13.71 0.74 -4.29
N ILE A 39 12.82 -0.24 -4.47
CA ILE A 39 13.00 -1.30 -5.47
C ILE A 39 13.02 -0.71 -6.89
N ALA A 40 12.09 0.20 -7.19
CA ALA A 40 12.00 0.85 -8.50
C ALA A 40 13.26 1.68 -8.80
N ALA A 41 13.78 2.41 -7.82
CA ALA A 41 15.02 3.18 -7.97
C ALA A 41 16.23 2.27 -8.27
N PHE A 42 16.31 1.12 -7.60
CA PHE A 42 17.36 0.14 -7.86
C PHE A 42 17.28 -0.44 -9.27
N LEU A 43 16.08 -0.84 -9.72
CA LEU A 43 15.87 -1.34 -11.07
C LEU A 43 16.21 -0.28 -12.13
N ALA A 44 15.77 0.96 -11.93
CA ALA A 44 16.07 2.07 -12.84
C ALA A 44 17.58 2.32 -12.99
N LEU A 45 18.36 2.15 -11.93
CA LEU A 45 19.82 2.26 -11.98
C LEU A 45 20.43 1.16 -12.85
N ILE A 46 19.98 -0.09 -12.68
CA ILE A 46 20.45 -1.22 -13.50
C ILE A 46 20.09 -1.00 -14.97
N ASP A 47 18.87 -0.56 -15.25
CA ASP A 47 18.42 -0.28 -16.62
C ASP A 47 19.29 0.79 -17.29
N LEU A 48 19.66 1.85 -16.55
CA LEU A 48 20.53 2.91 -17.06
C LEU A 48 21.95 2.43 -17.33
N ILE A 49 22.50 1.58 -16.46
CA ILE A 49 23.81 0.96 -16.66
C ILE A 49 23.78 0.07 -17.92
N MET A 50 22.80 -0.83 -18.02
CA MET A 50 22.68 -1.73 -19.17
C MET A 50 22.45 -0.97 -20.47
N SER A 51 21.60 0.06 -20.46
CA SER A 51 21.37 0.94 -21.61
C SER A 51 22.65 1.67 -22.04
N SER A 52 23.45 2.18 -21.09
CA SER A 52 24.71 2.86 -21.41
C SER A 52 25.77 1.93 -21.99
N VAL A 53 25.91 0.71 -21.44
CA VAL A 53 26.83 -0.32 -21.94
C VAL A 53 26.40 -0.77 -23.34
N MET A 54 25.11 -1.04 -23.52
CA MET A 54 24.57 -1.47 -24.80
C MET A 54 24.73 -0.37 -25.87
N SER A 55 24.49 0.89 -25.51
CA SER A 55 24.73 2.04 -26.41
C SER A 55 26.21 2.22 -26.76
N ALA A 56 27.14 1.87 -25.87
CA ALA A 56 28.57 1.94 -26.14
C ALA A 56 29.12 0.78 -27.00
N ILE A 57 28.37 -0.34 -27.09
CA ILE A 57 28.75 -1.50 -27.89
C ILE A 57 28.08 -1.49 -29.27
N LEU A 58 26.82 -1.01 -29.35
CA LEU A 58 26.06 -0.93 -30.60
C LEU A 58 26.24 0.40 -31.36
N GLY A 59 26.73 1.43 -30.69
CA GLY A 59 27.20 2.67 -31.32
C GLY A 59 28.68 2.61 -31.62
#